data_AF-A0A9Q3DUX5-F1
#
_entry.id   AF-A0A9Q3DUX5-F1
#
_cell.length_a   1.000
_cell.length_b   1.000
_cell.length_c   1.000
_cell.angle_alpha   90.00
_cell.angle_beta   90.00
_cell.angle_gamma   90.00
#
_symmetry.space_group_name_H-M   'P 1'
#
loop_
_entity.id
_entity.type
_entity.pdbx_description
1 polymer ?
#
loop_
_entity_poly.entity_id
_entity_poly.type
_entity_poly.pdbx_seq_one_letter_code
_entity_poly.pdbx_strand_id
1 'polypeptide(L)'
;RVVVPNDPTIQLSILQKRNDSPLAGHPGQEKTLKLVKRDFHWPGMTQFIKDYVSSCQQCSRRKNIHHKKFGLLKPLPIRNGPWICLSMDFITQFPLSNSFDSILVIVDRF
;
A
#
# COMPACT_ATOMS: atom_id res chain seq x y z
N ARG A 1 29.55 17.61 3.06
CA ARG A 1 28.53 17.13 4.02
C ARG A 1 28.71 17.89 5.32
N VAL A 2 27.62 18.43 5.88
CA VAL A 2 27.61 19.14 7.16
C VAL A 2 27.32 18.14 8.27
N VAL A 3 28.13 18.13 9.33
CA VAL A 3 27.85 17.33 10.53
C VAL A 3 26.85 18.10 11.39
N VAL A 4 25.71 17.49 11.65
CA VAL A 4 24.65 18.08 12.46
C VAL A 4 24.91 17.70 13.92
N PRO A 5 24.89 18.67 14.86
CA PRO A 5 24.95 18.37 16.29
C PRO A 5 23.85 17.41 16.72
N ASN A 6 24.02 16.77 17.88
CA ASN A 6 22.99 15.90 18.45
C ASN A 6 21.84 16.71 19.06
N ASP A 7 21.17 17.51 18.22
CA ASP A 7 20.01 18.32 18.56
C ASP A 7 18.81 17.85 17.72
N PRO A 8 17.80 17.21 18.36
CA PRO A 8 16.60 16.73 17.69
C PRO A 8 15.84 17.83 16.94
N THR A 9 15.89 19.08 17.40
CA THR A 9 15.19 20.22 16.80
C THR A 9 15.74 20.52 15.42
N ILE A 10 17.07 20.57 15.31
CA ILE A 10 17.76 20.81 14.03
C ILE A 10 17.51 19.63 13.08
N GLN A 11 17.66 18.40 13.58
CA GLN A 11 17.43 17.19 12.80
C GLN A 11 15.99 17.13 12.26
N LEU A 12 15.00 17.42 13.10
CA LEU A 12 13.58 17.48 12.72
C LEU A 12 13.33 18.56 11.67
N SER A 13 13.89 19.77 11.84
CA SER A 13 13.73 20.86 10.88
C SER A 13 14.26 20.50 9.48
N ILE A 14 15.34 19.72 9.42
CA ILE A 14 15.90 19.21 8.16
C ILE A 14 14.93 18.22 7.52
N LEU A 15 14.34 17.30 8.29
CA LEU A 15 13.39 16.32 7.77
C LEU A 15 12.10 16.96 7.29
N GLN A 16 11.54 17.91 8.03
CA GLN A 16 10.36 18.66 7.62
C GLN A 16 10.58 19.36 6.27
N LYS A 17 11.71 20.06 6.11
CA LYS A 17 12.06 20.71 4.83
C LYS A 17 12.26 19.73 3.68
N ARG A 18 12.80 18.53 3.95
CA ARG A 18 13.14 17.53 2.93
C ARG A 18 11.99 16.58 2.59
N ASN A 19 11.02 16.40 3.49
CA ASN A 19 9.93 15.43 3.33
C ASN A 19 8.55 16.09 3.16
N ASP A 20 8.27 17.14 3.94
CA ASP A 20 6.93 17.73 4.05
C ASP A 20 6.74 18.93 3.10
N SER A 21 7.80 19.34 2.40
CA SER A 21 7.67 20.34 1.33
C SER A 21 6.70 19.83 0.26
N PRO A 22 5.74 20.66 -0.20
CA PRO A 22 4.81 20.28 -1.27
C PRO A 22 5.51 19.74 -2.53
N LEU A 23 6.72 20.24 -2.81
CA LEU A 23 7.54 19.83 -3.96
C LEU A 23 8.33 18.52 -3.72
N ALA A 24 8.56 18.13 -2.46
CA ALA A 24 9.30 16.91 -2.14
C ALA A 24 8.45 15.64 -2.35
N GLY A 25 7.14 15.75 -2.23
CA GLY A 25 6.18 14.69 -2.55
C GLY A 25 6.12 13.55 -1.53
N HIS A 26 6.52 13.77 -0.28
CA HIS A 26 6.50 12.76 0.80
C HIS A 26 7.25 11.45 0.43
N PRO A 27 8.56 11.53 0.19
CA PRO A 27 9.35 10.38 -0.20
C PRO A 27 9.36 9.28 0.87
N GLY A 28 9.42 8.02 0.43
CA GLY A 28 9.60 6.87 1.33
C GLY A 28 10.97 6.86 2.01
N GLN A 29 11.11 6.05 3.06
CA GLN A 29 12.27 6.01 3.97
C GLN A 29 13.63 6.01 3.27
N GLU A 30 13.81 5.14 2.26
CA GLU A 30 15.09 5.05 1.54
C GLU A 30 15.41 6.29 0.72
N LYS A 31 14.41 6.88 0.07
CA LYS A 31 14.58 8.08 -0.74
C LYS A 31 14.88 9.28 0.16
N THR A 32 14.17 9.42 1.28
CA THR A 32 14.44 10.44 2.29
C THR A 32 15.85 10.29 2.87
N LEU A 33 16.28 9.07 3.19
CA LEU A 33 17.63 8.79 3.67
C LEU A 33 18.70 9.22 2.67
N LYS A 34 18.54 8.86 1.38
CA LYS A 34 19.47 9.25 0.32
C LYS A 34 19.54 10.78 0.14
N LEU A 35 18.39 11.45 0.13
CA LEU A 35 18.29 12.90 -0.01
C LEU A 35 18.99 13.64 1.13
N VAL A 36 18.74 13.23 2.37
CA VAL A 36 19.33 13.91 3.53
C VAL A 36 20.82 13.58 3.66
N LYS A 37 21.26 12.34 3.38
CA LYS A 37 22.67 11.92 3.41
C LYS A 37 23.56 12.61 2.38
N ARG A 38 22.99 13.25 1.35
CA ARG A 38 23.76 14.03 0.38
C ARG A 38 24.44 15.23 1.04
N ASP A 39 23.69 15.92 1.90
CA ASP A 39 24.08 17.22 2.43
C ASP A 39 24.46 17.15 3.92
N PHE A 40 23.86 16.22 4.69
CA PHE A 40 23.98 16.14 6.15
C PHE A 40 24.41 14.77 6.66
N HIS A 41 24.99 14.74 7.88
CA HIS A 41 25.32 13.52 8.60
C HIS A 41 25.22 13.71 10.11
N TRP A 42 24.69 12.71 10.83
CA TRP A 42 24.75 12.60 12.28
C TRP A 42 24.66 11.13 12.72
N PRO A 43 25.16 10.77 13.92
CA PRO A 43 24.97 9.43 14.50
C PRO A 43 23.48 9.10 14.67
N GLY A 44 23.06 7.88 14.33
CA GLY A 44 21.65 7.46 14.46
C GLY A 44 20.69 7.99 13.38
N MET A 45 21.17 8.78 12.42
CA MET A 45 20.38 9.38 11.32
C MET A 45 19.44 8.40 10.60
N THR A 46 19.90 7.19 10.33
CA THR A 46 19.10 6.19 9.61
C THR A 46 17.85 5.81 10.40
N GLN A 47 17.99 5.61 11.72
CA GLN A 47 16.86 5.27 12.59
C GLN A 47 15.92 6.46 12.74
N PHE A 48 16.47 7.65 13.01
CA PHE A 48 15.70 8.89 13.15
C PHE A 48 14.84 9.19 11.91
N ILE A 49 15.39 9.00 10.71
CA ILE A 49 14.65 9.16 9.45
C ILE A 49 13.57 8.09 9.28
N LYS A 50 13.85 6.83 9.63
CA LYS A 50 12.86 5.76 9.55
C LYS A 50 11.66 6.06 10.44
N ASP A 51 11.92 6.48 11.68
CA ASP A 51 10.91 6.81 12.67
C ASP A 51 10.06 7.99 12.21
N TYR A 52 10.70 9.07 11.74
CA TYR A 52 10.01 10.24 11.18
C TYR A 52 9.11 9.91 9.99
N VAL A 53 9.62 9.17 8.99
CA VAL A 53 8.81 8.83 7.81
C VAL A 53 7.70 7.85 8.17
N SER A 54 7.90 7.00 9.18
CA SER A 54 6.87 6.08 9.67
C SER A 54 5.72 6.78 10.42
N SER A 55 6.00 7.88 11.11
CA SER A 55 4.99 8.70 11.80
C SER A 55 4.28 9.69 10.87
N CYS A 56 4.79 9.91 9.66
CA CYS A 56 4.16 10.79 8.67
C CYS A 56 2.88 10.17 8.10
N GLN A 57 1.72 10.78 8.43
CA GLN A 57 0.42 10.30 7.94
C GLN A 57 0.29 10.31 6.41
N GLN A 58 0.85 11.30 5.72
CA GLN A 58 0.80 11.39 4.26
C GLN A 58 1.61 10.26 3.60
N CYS A 59 2.80 9.98 4.13
CA CYS A 59 3.59 8.83 3.70
C CYS A 59 2.84 7.52 3.95
N SER A 60 2.22 7.36 5.12
CA SER A 60 1.46 6.14 5.45
C SER A 60 0.25 5.93 4.56
N ARG A 61 -0.51 6.98 4.22
CA ARG A 61 -1.70 6.89 3.36
C ARG A 61 -1.35 6.54 1.91
N ARG A 62 -0.23 7.05 1.41
CA ARG A 62 0.23 6.80 0.03
C ARG A 62 1.00 5.50 -0.13
N LYS A 63 1.47 4.91 0.97
CA LYS A 63 2.23 3.66 0.93
C LYS A 63 1.29 2.53 0.53
N ASN A 64 1.56 1.91 -0.61
CA ASN A 64 0.90 0.66 -0.96
C ASN A 64 1.17 -0.36 0.15
N ILE A 65 0.10 -0.93 0.71
CA ILE A 65 0.21 -2.04 1.65
C ILE A 65 0.73 -3.22 0.83
N HIS A 66 2.03 -3.50 0.95
CA HIS A 66 2.56 -4.80 0.59
C HIS A 66 2.02 -5.78 1.61
N HIS A 67 0.84 -6.33 1.34
CA HIS A 67 0.31 -7.45 2.12
C HIS A 67 1.33 -8.59 2.03
N LYS A 68 1.46 -9.36 3.12
CA LYS A 68 2.16 -10.66 3.04
C LYS A 68 1.51 -11.47 1.92
N LYS A 69 2.29 -12.28 1.22
CA LYS A 69 1.78 -13.20 0.17
C LYS A 69 0.47 -13.80 0.65
N PHE A 70 -0.58 -13.70 -0.16
CA PHE A 70 -1.85 -14.35 0.15
C PHE A 70 -1.57 -15.80 0.53
N GLY A 71 -2.19 -16.26 1.62
CA GLY A 71 -2.08 -17.66 2.01
C GLY A 71 -2.62 -18.57 0.91
N LEU A 72 -2.42 -19.88 1.08
CA LEU A 72 -3.02 -20.84 0.15
C LEU A 72 -4.55 -20.69 0.15
N LEU A 73 -5.14 -20.64 -1.05
CA LEU A 73 -6.59 -20.69 -1.20
C LEU A 73 -7.09 -21.99 -0.57
N LYS A 74 -8.05 -21.90 0.36
CA LYS A 74 -8.72 -23.08 0.90
C LYS A 74 -9.88 -23.43 -0.03
N PRO A 75 -9.90 -24.64 -0.63
CA PRO A 75 -11.03 -25.07 -1.43
C PRO A 75 -12.29 -25.15 -0.56
N LEU A 76 -13.44 -24.89 -1.17
CA LEU A 76 -14.72 -25.13 -0.52
C LEU A 76 -14.94 -26.64 -0.32
N PRO A 77 -15.68 -27.06 0.72
CA PRO A 77 -15.97 -28.46 0.95
C PRO A 77 -16.75 -29.06 -0.23
N ILE A 78 -16.44 -30.31 -0.56
CA ILE A 78 -17.20 -31.11 -1.53
C ILE A 78 -18.62 -31.29 -0.98
N ARG A 79 -19.62 -31.18 -1.87
CA ARG A 79 -21.03 -31.33 -1.50
C ARG A 79 -21.48 -32.76 -1.73
N ASN A 80 -22.41 -33.24 -0.90
CA ASN A 80 -22.88 -34.63 -0.89
C ASN A 80 -24.18 -34.86 -1.69
N GLY A 81 -24.51 -33.96 -2.61
CA GLY A 81 -25.70 -34.08 -3.45
C GLY A 81 -25.95 -32.83 -4.30
N PRO A 82 -26.75 -32.97 -5.37
CA PRO A 82 -27.13 -31.87 -6.24
C PRO A 82 -28.00 -30.86 -5.49
N TRP A 83 -28.00 -29.61 -5.96
CA TRP A 83 -28.78 -28.48 -5.42
C TRP A 83 -28.44 -28.05 -3.98
N ILE A 84 -27.41 -28.62 -3.37
CA ILE A 84 -26.96 -28.25 -2.01
C ILE A 84 -26.15 -26.95 -2.05
N CYS A 85 -25.50 -26.65 -3.18
CA CYS A 85 -24.65 -25.47 -3.28
C CYS A 85 -24.57 -24.93 -4.69
N LEU A 86 -25.21 -23.78 -4.90
CA LEU A 86 -25.18 -23.07 -6.16
C LEU A 86 -24.11 -21.97 -6.11
N SER A 87 -23.39 -21.78 -7.21
CA SER A 87 -22.68 -20.53 -7.49
C SER A 87 -23.46 -19.74 -8.53
N MET A 88 -23.57 -18.44 -8.30
CA MET A 88 -24.27 -17.51 -9.18
C MET A 88 -23.31 -16.40 -9.59
N ASP A 89 -23.28 -16.06 -10.86
CA ASP A 89 -22.48 -14.95 -11.39
C ASP A 89 -23.20 -14.27 -12.55
N PHE A 90 -22.84 -13.02 -12.84
CA PHE A 90 -23.31 -12.32 -14.02
C PHE A 90 -22.15 -12.08 -14.98
N ILE A 91 -22.33 -12.50 -16.23
CA ILE A 91 -21.51 -12.02 -17.33
C ILE A 91 -22.24 -10.83 -17.93
N THR A 92 -21.66 -9.64 -17.84
CA THR A 92 -22.27 -8.37 -18.23
C THR A 92 -21.57 -7.76 -19.45
N GLN A 93 -22.04 -6.61 -19.92
CA GLN A 93 -21.46 -5.83 -21.01
C GLN A 93 -21.54 -6.51 -22.39
N PHE A 94 -22.59 -7.29 -22.63
CA PHE A 94 -22.90 -7.76 -23.98
C PHE A 94 -23.63 -6.68 -24.80
N PRO A 95 -23.62 -6.78 -26.13
CA PRO A 95 -24.55 -6.03 -26.96
C PRO A 95 -26.00 -6.30 -26.52
N LEU A 96 -26.84 -5.27 -26.56
CA LEU A 96 -28.24 -5.41 -26.19
C LEU A 96 -28.95 -6.42 -27.09
N SER A 97 -29.62 -7.39 -26.46
CA SER A 97 -30.55 -8.31 -27.10
C SER A 97 -31.88 -8.23 -26.37
N ASN A 98 -32.93 -7.76 -27.05
CA ASN A 98 -34.26 -7.56 -26.47
C ASN A 98 -34.25 -6.79 -25.13
N SER A 99 -33.43 -5.73 -25.05
CA SER A 99 -33.24 -4.90 -23.85
C SER A 99 -32.43 -5.52 -22.70
N PHE A 100 -31.80 -6.68 -22.91
CA PHE A 100 -30.90 -7.31 -21.93
C PHE A 100 -29.45 -7.27 -22.43
N ASP A 101 -28.49 -7.07 -21.52
CA ASP A 101 -27.03 -6.97 -21.80
C ASP A 101 -26.19 -7.95 -20.95
N SER A 102 -26.85 -8.81 -20.18
CA SER A 102 -26.23 -9.59 -19.13
C SER A 102 -26.84 -10.98 -19.05
N ILE A 103 -26.02 -11.98 -18.69
CA ILE A 103 -26.42 -13.37 -18.51
C ILE A 103 -26.18 -13.75 -17.06
N LEU A 104 -27.24 -14.20 -16.37
CA LEU A 104 -27.11 -14.85 -15.06
C LEU A 104 -26.70 -16.31 -15.26
N VAL A 105 -25.52 -16.66 -14.75
CA VAL A 105 -25.00 -18.02 -14.75
C VAL A 105 -25.26 -18.64 -13.39
N ILE A 106 -25.95 -19.78 -13.35
CA ILE A 106 -26.17 -20.57 -12.14
C ILE A 106 -25.56 -21.95 -12.35
N VAL A 107 -24.63 -22.34 -11.47
CA VAL A 107 -23.93 -23.62 -11.52
C VAL A 107 -24.15 -24.38 -10.23
N ASP A 108 -24.62 -25.62 -10.34
CA ASP A 108 -24.63 -26.56 -9.22
C ASP A 108 -23.22 -27.12 -9.00
N ARG A 109 -22.75 -27.10 -7.75
CA ARG A 109 -21.37 -27.46 -7.37
C ARG A 109 -21.25 -28.88 -6.79
N PHE A 110 -22.15 -29.77 -7.18
CA PHE A 110 -22.07 -31.20 -6.88
C PHE A 110 -21.12 -31.92 -7.84
#